data_AF-A0A9E4G1N0-F1
#
_entry.id   AF-A0A9E4G1N0-F1
#
_cell.length_a   1.000
_cell.length_b   1.000
_cell.length_c   1.000
_cell.angle_alpha   90.00
_cell.angle_beta   90.00
_cell.angle_gamma   90.00
#
_symmetry.space_group_name_H-M   'P 1'
#
loop_
_entity.id
_entity.type
_entity.pdbx_description
1 polymer ?
#
loop_
_entity_poly.entity_id
_entity_poly.type
_entity_poly.pdbx_seq_one_letter_code
_entity_poly.pdbx_strand_id
1 'polypeptide(L)' 'HVAHTLAILAVMLRVYRNGGRGSYSGDAHDSWPVEGTVKLWYFVTIAWLLFYVVLYWIR' A
#
# COMPACT_ATOMS: atom_id res chain seq x y z
N HIS A 1 -0.66 -9.03 -10.63
CA HIS A 1 -0.10 -7.74 -10.16
C HIS A 1 -1.16 -6.65 -10.07
N VAL A 2 -1.77 -6.25 -11.21
CA VAL A 2 -2.82 -5.21 -11.29
C VAL A 2 -3.93 -5.38 -10.24
N ALA A 3 -4.49 -6.58 -10.09
CA ALA A 3 -5.55 -6.84 -9.10
C ALA A 3 -5.13 -6.50 -7.65
N HIS A 4 -3.88 -6.81 -7.26
CA HIS A 4 -3.37 -6.46 -5.93
C HIS A 4 -3.20 -4.94 -5.79
N THR A 5 -2.63 -4.30 -6.81
CA THR A 5 -2.45 -2.84 -6.83
C THR A 5 -3.79 -2.11 -6.65
N LEU A 6 -4.84 -2.53 -7.36
CA LEU A 6 -6.17 -1.91 -7.25
C LEU A 6 -6.81 -2.16 -5.89
N ALA A 7 -6.69 -3.37 -5.34
CA ALA A 7 -7.21 -3.69 -4.00
C ALA A 7 -6.51 -2.86 -2.91
N ILE A 8 -5.19 -2.76 -2.94
CA ILE A 8 -4.42 -1.98 -1.97
C ILE A 8 -4.70 -0.48 -2.16
N LEU A 9 -4.86 0.00 -3.39
CA LEU A 9 -5.24 1.39 -3.65
C LEU A 9 -6.61 1.71 -3.04
N ALA A 10 -7.59 0.82 -3.14
CA ALA A 10 -8.90 1.00 -2.50
C ALA A 10 -8.79 1.10 -0.96
N VAL A 11 -7.95 0.26 -0.34
CA VAL A 11 -7.65 0.35 1.10
C VAL A 11 -6.96 1.68 1.43
N MET A 12 -6.01 2.12 0.61
CA MET A 12 -5.29 3.38 0.81
C MET A 12 -6.21 4.60 0.72
N LEU A 13 -7.17 4.60 -0.21
CA LEU A 13 -8.19 5.64 -0.28
C LEU A 13 -9.08 5.65 0.98
N ARG A 14 -9.40 4.48 1.54
CA ARG A 14 -10.17 4.39 2.79
C ARG A 14 -9.38 4.98 3.96
N VAL A 15 -8.10 4.63 4.07
CA VAL A 15 -7.20 5.19 5.10
C VAL A 15 -7.08 6.70 4.95
N TYR A 16 -6.85 7.20 3.74
CA TYR A 16 -6.76 8.64 3.47
C TYR A 16 -8.01 9.41 3.92
N ARG A 17 -9.20 8.90 3.58
CA ARG A 17 -10.48 9.52 3.97
C ARG A 17 -10.71 9.48 5.48
N ASN A 18 -10.30 8.42 6.15
CA ASN A 18 -10.39 8.29 7.60
C ASN A 18 -9.40 9.25 8.31
N GLY A 19 -8.19 9.40 7.77
CA GLY A 19 -7.20 10.35 8.29
C GLY A 19 -7.71 11.79 8.23
N GLY A 20 -8.34 12.19 7.12
CA GLY A 20 -8.97 13.52 6.98
C GLY A 20 -10.15 13.77 7.94
N ARG A 21 -10.70 12.73 8.55
CA ARG A 21 -11.76 12.81 9.58
C ARG A 21 -11.22 12.76 11.01
N GLY A 22 -9.89 12.75 11.18
CA GLY A 22 -9.26 12.63 12.51
C GLY A 22 -9.45 11.26 13.16
N SER A 23 -9.71 10.20 12.38
CA SER A 23 -9.97 8.85 12.90
C SER A 23 -8.72 8.11 13.39
N TYR A 24 -7.54 8.73 13.31
CA TYR A 24 -6.29 8.17 13.82
C TYR A 24 -5.76 9.14 14.87
N SER A 25 -5.63 8.66 16.11
CA SER A 25 -5.00 9.43 17.18
C SER A 25 -3.47 9.41 17.02
N GLY A 26 -2.77 10.25 17.79
CA GLY A 26 -1.30 10.25 17.83
C GLY A 26 -0.69 9.00 18.48
N ASP A 27 -1.51 8.09 19.02
CA ASP A 27 -1.04 6.82 19.57
C ASP A 27 -0.76 5.79 18.48
N ALA A 28 0.36 5.08 18.63
CA ALA A 28 0.82 4.07 17.68
C ALA A 28 -0.17 2.91 17.45
N HIS A 29 -1.11 2.69 18.37
CA HIS A 29 -2.14 1.66 18.23
C HIS A 29 -3.21 2.03 17.19
N ASP A 30 -3.50 3.32 17.02
CA ASP A 30 -4.52 3.78 16.07
C ASP A 30 -3.96 3.95 14.65
N SER A 31 -2.63 4.03 14.48
CA SER A 31 -1.96 4.14 13.18
C SER A 31 -1.79 2.79 12.45
N TRP A 32 -2.19 1.68 13.06
CA TRP A 32 -2.01 0.33 12.49
C TRP A 32 -2.59 0.17 11.07
N PRO A 33 -3.79 0.71 10.74
CA PRO A 33 -4.32 0.68 9.38
C PRO A 33 -3.45 1.44 8.37
N VAL A 34 -2.83 2.54 8.78
CA VAL A 34 -1.90 3.33 7.96
C VAL A 34 -0.64 2.52 7.69
N GLU A 35 -0.02 1.98 8.74
CA GLU A 35 1.20 1.17 8.63
C GLU A 35 0.99 -0.09 7.79
N GLY A 36 -0.12 -0.80 8.01
CA GLY A 36 -0.46 -2.00 7.25
C GLY A 36 -0.64 -1.70 5.77
N THR A 37 -1.32 -0.60 5.45
CA THR A 37 -1.50 -0.15 4.05
C THR A 37 -0.18 0.18 3.38
N VAL A 38 0.72 0.89 4.08
CA VAL A 38 2.05 1.22 3.55
C VAL A 38 2.89 -0.04 3.32
N LYS A 39 2.88 -0.99 4.26
CA LYS A 39 3.58 -2.29 4.11
C LYS A 39 3.06 -3.07 2.89
N LEU A 40 1.74 -3.09 2.67
CA LEU A 40 1.14 -3.70 1.48
C LEU A 40 1.55 -2.98 0.19
N TRP A 41 1.63 -1.64 0.22
CA TRP A 41 2.09 -0.88 -0.94
C TRP A 41 3.56 -1.17 -1.30
N TYR A 42 4.42 -1.31 -0.30
CA TYR A 42 5.81 -1.74 -0.52
C TYR A 42 5.88 -3.16 -1.06
N PHE A 43 5.07 -4.09 -0.55
CA PHE A 43 5.00 -5.45 -1.09
C PHE A 43 4.70 -5.45 -2.59
N VAL A 44 3.65 -4.74 -3.03
CA VAL A 44 3.32 -4.70 -4.47
C VAL A 44 4.40 -3.96 -5.26
N THR A 45 5.00 -2.89 -4.72
CA THR A 45 6.09 -2.18 -5.40
C THR A 45 7.31 -3.07 -5.63
N ILE A 46 7.74 -3.81 -4.60
CA ILE A 46 8.87 -4.74 -4.70
C ILE A 46 8.56 -5.85 -5.71
N ALA A 47 7.36 -6.43 -5.65
CA ALA A 47 6.94 -7.44 -6.62
C ALA A 47 6.97 -6.90 -8.07
N TRP A 48 6.60 -5.63 -8.29
CA TRP A 48 6.70 -5.00 -9.61
C TRP A 48 8.14 -4.89 -10.08
N LEU A 49 9.05 -4.44 -9.21
CA LEU A 49 10.47 -4.30 -9.56
C LEU A 49 11.07 -5.65 -9.97
N LEU A 50 10.75 -6.73 -9.26
CA LEU A 50 11.19 -8.07 -9.62
C LEU A 50 10.66 -8.51 -10.99
N PHE A 51 9.36 -8.31 -11.25
CA PHE A 51 8.78 -8.59 -12.57
C PHE A 51 9.38 -7.71 -13.66
N TYR A 52 9.64 -6.44 -13.38
CA TYR A 52 10.19 -5.51 -14.34
C TYR A 52 11.60 -5.94 -14.79
N VAL A 53 12.44 -6.31 -13.82
CA VAL A 53 13.80 -6.81 -14.07
C VAL A 53 13.76 -8.06 -14.97
N VAL A 54 12.91 -9.03 -14.66
CA VAL A 54 12.86 -10.29 -15.42
C VAL A 54 12.19 -10.13 -16.79
N LEU A 55 11.14 -9.33 -16.89
CA LEU A 55 10.34 -9.23 -18.12
C LEU A 55 10.89 -8.21 -19.13
N TYR A 56 11.56 -7.17 -18.66
CA TYR A 56 11.96 -6.04 -19.51
C TYR A 56 13.46 -5.74 -19.49
N TRP A 57 14.18 -6.06 -18.41
CA TRP A 57 15.60 -5.70 -18.27
C TRP A 57 16.55 -6.82 -18.72
N ILE A 58 16.48 -8.00 -18.08
CA ILE A 58 17.45 -9.11 -18.28
C ILE A 58 16.88 -10.08 -19.33
N ARG A 59 16.43 -9.58 -20.47
CA ARG A 59 15.71 -10.41 -21.44
C ARG A 59 16.50 -11.64 -21.88
#